data_AF-A0A6S7K738-F1
#
_entry.id   AF-A0A6S7K738-F1
#
_cell.length_a   1.000
_cell.length_b   1.000
_cell.length_c   1.000
_cell.angle_alpha   90.00
_cell.angle_beta   90.00
_cell.angle_gamma   90.00
#
_symmetry.space_group_name_H-M   'P 1'
#
loop_
_entity.id
_entity.type
_entity.pdbx_description
1 polymer ?
#
loop_
_entity_poly.entity_id
_entity_poly.type
_entity_poly.pdbx_seq_one_letter_code
_entity_poly.pdbx_strand_id
1 'polypeptide(L)'
;MLSPTQAELFTDHNIIVFEFSMFYNQLPKIRRIVYNYRQGDFAGLRTSLECLNLDSLTTTDDNINHDWQQWKKAFLETVSQHIPSVRVKGRNYVPWMNSTILHNIKKKNSLRLRIKKSPTPTEYLLEKFKTLRSSIK
;
A
#
# COMPACT_ATOMS: atom_id res chain seq x y z
N MET A 1 16.56 -22.08 -31.34
CA MET A 1 15.80 -21.13 -32.18
C MET A 1 16.30 -21.29 -33.60
N LEU A 2 15.39 -21.42 -34.57
CA LEU A 2 15.73 -21.54 -35.99
C LEU A 2 16.31 -20.21 -36.50
N SER A 3 17.36 -20.26 -37.33
CA SER A 3 17.95 -19.05 -37.90
C SER A 3 16.98 -18.38 -38.88
N PRO A 4 16.95 -17.04 -38.99
CA PRO A 4 16.04 -16.29 -39.87
C PRO A 4 16.03 -16.77 -41.33
N THR A 5 17.16 -17.32 -41.79
CA THR A 5 17.36 -17.86 -43.14
C THR A 5 16.49 -19.09 -43.45
N GLN A 6 16.00 -19.80 -42.43
CA GLN A 6 15.15 -21.00 -42.61
C GLN A 6 13.65 -20.68 -42.67
N ALA A 7 13.25 -19.42 -42.49
CA ALA A 7 11.84 -19.03 -42.36
C ALA A 7 11.22 -18.39 -43.62
N GLU A 8 11.94 -18.30 -44.74
CA GLU A 8 11.47 -17.73 -46.03
C GLU A 8 10.66 -16.40 -45.90
N LEU A 9 11.01 -15.56 -44.93
CA LEU A 9 10.44 -14.23 -44.80
C LEU A 9 11.31 -13.23 -45.56
N PHE A 10 11.01 -13.03 -46.85
CA PHE A 10 11.60 -11.96 -47.66
C PHE A 10 11.08 -10.60 -47.17
N THR A 11 11.87 -9.90 -46.36
CA THR A 11 11.61 -8.52 -45.92
C THR A 11 12.88 -7.71 -46.08
N ASP A 12 12.78 -6.46 -46.56
CA ASP A 12 13.90 -5.50 -46.63
C ASP A 12 14.24 -4.88 -45.26
N HIS A 13 13.55 -5.32 -44.20
CA HIS A 13 13.77 -4.89 -42.84
C HIS A 13 14.66 -5.87 -42.06
N ASN A 14 15.67 -5.34 -41.40
CA ASN A 14 16.52 -6.09 -40.48
C ASN A 14 15.79 -6.28 -39.13
N ILE A 15 15.61 -7.53 -38.70
CA ILE A 15 15.05 -7.83 -37.39
C ILE A 15 16.16 -7.65 -36.34
N ILE A 16 16.04 -6.61 -35.51
CA ILE A 16 16.90 -6.42 -34.35
C ILE A 16 16.29 -7.23 -33.20
N VAL A 17 16.98 -8.29 -32.80
CA VAL A 17 16.63 -9.07 -31.61
C VAL A 17 17.65 -8.75 -30.53
N PHE A 18 17.18 -8.29 -29.38
CA PHE A 18 17.98 -8.20 -28.16
C PHE A 18 17.24 -8.91 -27.03
N GLU A 19 18.02 -9.41 -26.08
CA GLU A 19 17.53 -10.05 -24.87
C GLU A 19 18.09 -9.28 -23.68
N PHE A 20 17.25 -8.98 -22.69
CA PHE A 20 17.71 -8.40 -21.43
C PHE A 20 17.29 -9.30 -20.28
N SER A 21 18.23 -9.54 -19.38
CA SER A 21 17.94 -10.12 -18.07
C SER A 21 17.89 -9.00 -17.05
N MET A 22 16.72 -8.79 -16.43
CA MET A 22 16.55 -7.81 -15.37
C MET A 22 16.36 -8.49 -14.02
N PHE A 23 17.24 -8.17 -13.07
CA PHE A 23 17.06 -8.54 -11.67
C PHE A 23 16.44 -7.36 -10.92
N TYR A 24 15.18 -7.47 -10.54
CA TYR A 24 14.54 -6.48 -9.68
C TYR A 24 14.55 -6.98 -8.24
N ASN A 25 15.11 -6.19 -7.34
CA ASN A 25 14.91 -6.41 -5.91
C ASN A 25 13.51 -5.93 -5.54
N GLN A 26 12.76 -6.74 -4.77
CA GLN A 26 11.50 -6.25 -4.22
C GLN A 26 11.79 -5.03 -3.34
N LEU A 27 11.09 -3.92 -3.60
CA LEU A 27 11.15 -2.75 -2.73
C LEU A 27 10.85 -3.19 -1.28
N PRO A 28 11.62 -2.69 -0.29
CA PRO A 28 11.39 -3.04 1.10
C PRO A 28 9.96 -2.63 1.49
N LYS A 29 9.24 -3.56 2.12
CA LYS A 29 7.91 -3.29 2.66
C LYS A 29 8.01 -2.18 3.69
N ILE A 30 7.35 -1.05 3.42
CA ILE A 30 7.20 0.03 4.41
C ILE A 30 6.45 -0.56 5.60
N ARG A 31 7.16 -0.71 6.73
CA ARG A 31 6.58 -1.16 8.00
C ARG A 31 5.99 0.05 8.69
N ARG A 32 4.72 -0.03 9.08
CA ARG A 32 4.04 1.02 9.84
C ARG A 32 3.65 0.47 11.20
N ILE A 33 4.02 1.17 12.26
CA ILE A 33 3.55 0.93 13.61
C ILE A 33 2.42 1.94 13.86
N VAL A 34 1.27 1.45 14.32
CA VAL A 34 0.12 2.30 14.64
C VAL A 34 -0.43 1.91 16.00
N TYR A 35 -1.04 2.87 16.70
CA TYR A 35 -1.77 2.59 17.93
C TYR A 35 -3.01 1.74 17.65
N ASN A 36 -3.21 0.70 18.45
CA ASN A 36 -4.39 -0.15 18.42
C ASN A 36 -5.41 0.34 19.46
N TYR A 37 -6.11 1.41 19.10
CA TYR A 37 -7.17 1.99 19.95
C TYR A 37 -8.28 0.99 20.31
N ARG A 38 -8.49 -0.07 19.53
CA ARG A 38 -9.47 -1.11 19.87
C ARG A 38 -9.09 -1.90 21.12
N GLN A 39 -7.81 -2.01 21.42
CA GLN A 39 -7.27 -2.73 22.59
C GLN A 39 -6.68 -1.76 23.64
N GLY A 40 -6.96 -0.47 23.53
CA GLY A 40 -6.46 0.52 24.48
C GLY A 40 -7.23 0.47 25.80
N ASP A 41 -6.50 0.67 26.90
CA ASP A 41 -7.10 0.94 28.21
C ASP A 41 -7.46 2.43 28.31
N PHE A 42 -8.68 2.76 27.90
CA PHE A 42 -9.17 4.14 27.97
C PHE A 42 -9.47 4.62 29.38
N ALA A 43 -9.76 3.70 30.32
CA ALA A 43 -10.02 4.05 31.71
C ALA A 43 -8.71 4.49 32.37
N GLY A 44 -7.66 3.66 32.26
CA GLY A 44 -6.33 4.01 32.77
C GLY A 44 -5.73 5.24 32.07
N LEU A 45 -5.93 5.37 30.75
CA LEU A 45 -5.51 6.56 30.02
C LEU A 45 -6.16 7.83 30.57
N ARG A 46 -7.47 7.78 30.81
CA ARG A 46 -8.22 8.93 31.35
C ARG A 46 -7.71 9.30 32.73
N THR A 47 -7.59 8.34 33.64
CA THR A 47 -7.07 8.59 35.00
C THR A 47 -5.66 9.18 34.95
N SER A 48 -4.79 8.66 34.10
CA SER A 48 -3.42 9.17 33.97
C SER A 48 -3.35 10.58 33.40
N LEU A 49 -4.24 10.91 32.46
CA LEU A 49 -4.35 12.27 31.91
C LEU A 49 -4.95 13.24 32.94
N GLU A 50 -5.90 12.80 33.78
CA GLU A 50 -6.47 13.60 34.87
C GLU A 50 -5.42 13.92 35.96
N CYS A 51 -4.45 13.02 36.18
CA CYS A 51 -3.34 13.24 37.10
C CYS A 51 -2.16 14.03 36.51
N LEU A 52 -2.20 14.38 35.21
CA LEU A 52 -1.10 15.05 34.54
C LEU A 52 -0.99 16.51 35.04
N ASN A 53 0.17 16.88 35.60
CA ASN A 53 0.42 18.25 36.05
C ASN A 53 0.74 19.16 34.85
N LEU A 54 -0.28 19.82 34.30
CA LEU A 54 -0.15 20.70 33.15
C LEU A 54 0.73 21.93 33.42
N ASP A 55 0.68 22.48 34.64
CA ASP A 55 1.46 23.66 35.02
C ASP A 55 2.97 23.39 34.96
N SER A 56 3.37 22.13 35.17
CA SER A 56 4.77 21.70 35.04
C SER A 56 5.25 21.53 33.60
N LEU A 57 4.34 21.52 32.62
CA LEU A 57 4.66 21.33 31.20
C LEU A 57 4.78 22.65 30.44
N THR A 58 4.34 23.76 31.05
CA THR A 58 4.50 25.11 30.51
C THR A 58 5.76 25.77 31.05
N THR A 59 6.57 26.35 30.18
CA THR A 59 7.75 27.12 30.56
C THR A 59 7.41 28.58 30.80
N THR A 60 8.11 29.23 31.72
CA THR A 60 7.99 30.68 32.01
C THR A 60 8.64 31.57 30.95
N ASP A 61 9.08 31.00 29.82
CA ASP A 61 9.85 31.70 28.78
C ASP A 61 8.98 32.25 27.64
N ASP A 62 7.65 32.28 27.83
CA ASP A 62 6.61 32.72 26.87
C ASP A 62 6.71 32.04 25.48
N ASN A 63 7.38 30.88 25.40
CA ASN A 63 7.58 30.18 24.14
C ASN A 63 6.48 29.13 23.90
N ILE A 64 5.40 29.56 23.29
CA ILE A 64 4.26 28.70 22.94
C ILE A 64 4.63 27.43 22.14
N ASN A 65 5.68 27.50 21.30
CA ASN A 65 6.13 26.33 20.56
C ASN A 65 6.80 25.31 21.47
N HIS A 66 7.53 25.76 22.49
CA HIS A 66 8.14 24.89 23.48
C HIS A 66 7.07 24.19 24.32
N ASP A 67 6.11 24.95 24.87
CA ASP A 67 4.98 24.45 25.64
C ASP A 67 4.19 23.39 24.89
N TRP A 68 3.91 23.67 23.61
CA TRP A 68 3.21 22.72 22.74
C TRP A 68 3.98 21.41 22.58
N GLN A 69 5.31 21.45 22.41
CA GLN A 69 6.10 20.23 22.29
C GLN A 69 6.12 19.44 23.61
N GLN A 70 6.22 20.10 24.76
CA GLN A 70 6.20 19.43 26.06
C GLN A 70 4.86 18.77 26.34
N TRP A 71 3.76 19.50 26.13
CA TRP A 71 2.42 18.94 26.26
C TRP A 71 2.21 17.75 25.33
N LYS A 72 2.55 17.92 24.04
CA LYS A 72 2.40 16.86 23.04
C LYS A 72 3.22 15.62 23.40
N LYS A 73 4.45 15.81 23.89
CA LYS A 73 5.30 14.71 24.34
C LYS A 73 4.67 13.98 25.51
N ALA A 74 4.29 14.68 26.58
CA ALA A 74 3.67 14.10 27.76
C ALA A 74 2.37 13.34 27.42
N PHE A 75 1.54 13.92 26.56
CA PHE A 75 0.33 13.29 26.05
C PHE A 75 0.64 12.00 25.30
N LEU A 76 1.56 12.03 24.33
CA LEU A 76 1.91 10.86 23.52
C LEU A 76 2.59 9.77 24.33
N GLU A 77 3.38 10.11 25.34
CA GLU A 77 3.96 9.17 26.29
C GLU A 77 2.87 8.46 27.11
N THR A 78 1.92 9.22 27.66
CA THR A 78 0.78 8.67 28.41
C THR A 78 -0.08 7.77 27.53
N VAL A 79 -0.31 8.17 26.27
CA VAL A 79 -1.00 7.35 25.26
C VAL A 79 -0.24 6.05 25.00
N SER A 80 1.09 6.10 24.86
CA SER A 80 1.91 4.91 24.58
C SER A 80 1.91 3.88 25.72
N GLN A 81 1.70 4.33 26.95
CA GLN A 81 1.60 3.46 28.14
C GLN A 81 0.27 2.68 28.18
N HIS A 82 -0.81 3.27 27.67
CA HIS A 82 -2.16 2.70 27.78
C HIS A 82 -2.70 2.13 26.47
N ILE A 83 -2.15 2.53 25.33
CA ILE A 83 -2.61 2.09 24.01
C ILE A 83 -1.51 1.28 23.33
N PRO A 84 -1.72 -0.05 23.17
CA PRO A 84 -0.71 -0.89 22.58
C PRO A 84 -0.46 -0.52 21.12
N SER A 85 0.80 -0.59 20.70
CA SER A 85 1.18 -0.41 19.31
C SER A 85 1.18 -1.73 18.55
N VAL A 86 0.57 -1.76 17.37
CA VAL A 86 0.55 -2.93 16.49
C VAL A 86 1.30 -2.66 15.19
N ARG A 87 1.97 -3.70 14.71
CA ARG A 87 2.62 -3.68 13.40
C ARG A 87 1.57 -3.94 12.33
N VAL A 88 1.29 -2.94 11.52
CA VAL A 88 0.43 -3.12 10.34
C VAL A 88 1.26 -3.78 9.25
N LYS A 89 0.66 -4.78 8.58
CA LYS A 89 1.30 -5.43 7.43
C LYS A 89 1.69 -4.36 6.41
N GLY A 90 3.00 -4.25 6.17
CA GLY A 90 3.54 -3.32 5.21
C GLY A 90 2.99 -3.59 3.82
N ARG A 91 2.64 -2.52 3.10
CA ARG A 91 2.10 -2.59 1.76
C ARG A 91 3.16 -2.11 0.78
N ASN A 92 3.52 -2.98 -0.17
CA ASN A 92 4.40 -2.64 -1.29
C ASN A 92 3.60 -1.87 -2.33
N TYR A 93 3.27 -0.61 -2.02
CA TYR A 93 2.75 0.29 -3.03
C TYR A 93 3.92 1.03 -3.64
N VAL A 94 4.20 0.72 -4.90
CA VAL A 94 4.89 1.66 -5.77
C VAL A 94 4.05 2.95 -5.84
N PRO A 95 4.65 4.15 -5.82
CA PRO A 95 3.92 5.42 -5.67
C PRO A 95 2.78 5.63 -6.69
N TRP A 96 2.92 5.06 -7.89
CA TRP A 96 1.92 5.14 -8.96
C TRP A 96 0.76 4.14 -8.84
N MET A 97 0.81 3.20 -7.89
CA MET A 97 -0.20 2.16 -7.75
C MET A 97 -1.18 2.50 -6.62
N ASN A 98 -2.34 3.07 -6.96
CA ASN A 98 -3.38 3.41 -6.00
C ASN A 98 -4.37 2.24 -5.74
N SER A 99 -5.30 2.43 -4.80
CA SER A 99 -6.32 1.43 -4.43
C SER A 99 -7.24 1.07 -5.59
N THR A 100 -7.62 2.04 -6.41
CA THR A 100 -8.49 1.88 -7.59
C THR A 100 -7.83 1.02 -8.65
N ILE A 101 -6.56 1.28 -8.99
CA ILE A 101 -5.77 0.50 -9.94
C ILE A 101 -5.67 -0.95 -9.46
N LEU A 102 -5.32 -1.18 -8.19
CA LEU A 102 -5.28 -2.55 -7.65
C LEU A 102 -6.63 -3.25 -7.67
N HIS A 103 -7.72 -2.53 -7.35
CA HIS A 103 -9.06 -3.08 -7.42
C HIS A 103 -9.39 -3.54 -8.84
N ASN A 104 -9.12 -2.70 -9.84
CA ASN A 104 -9.35 -3.01 -11.24
C ASN A 104 -8.50 -4.21 -11.72
N ILE A 105 -7.22 -4.27 -11.35
CA ILE A 105 -6.35 -5.41 -11.66
C ILE A 105 -6.91 -6.71 -11.06
N LYS A 106 -7.29 -6.69 -9.77
CA LYS A 106 -7.88 -7.86 -9.10
C LYS A 106 -9.17 -8.30 -9.77
N LYS A 107 -10.07 -7.35 -10.06
CA LYS A 107 -11.36 -7.62 -10.73
C LYS A 107 -11.17 -8.22 -12.11
N LYS A 108 -10.25 -7.66 -12.92
CA LYS A 108 -9.85 -8.20 -14.22
C LYS A 108 -9.33 -9.64 -14.09
N ASN A 109 -8.42 -9.90 -13.15
CA ASN A 109 -7.82 -11.21 -12.95
C ASN A 109 -8.86 -12.25 -12.48
N SER A 110 -9.75 -11.88 -11.56
CA SER A 110 -10.86 -12.75 -11.12
C SER A 110 -11.80 -13.10 -12.29
N LEU A 111 -12.14 -12.13 -13.14
CA LEU A 111 -12.94 -12.40 -14.35
C LEU A 111 -12.22 -13.33 -15.32
N ARG A 112 -10.91 -13.13 -15.57
CA ARG A 112 -10.11 -14.02 -16.41
C ARG A 112 -10.14 -15.46 -15.89
N LEU A 113 -9.97 -15.64 -14.59
CA LEU A 113 -10.03 -16.97 -13.95
C LEU A 113 -11.42 -17.59 -14.08
N ARG A 114 -12.48 -16.80 -13.92
CA ARG A 114 -13.86 -17.26 -14.10
C ARG A 114 -14.11 -17.70 -15.55
N ILE A 115 -13.71 -16.90 -16.53
CA ILE A 115 -13.80 -17.23 -17.97
C ILE A 115 -13.05 -18.53 -18.26
N LYS A 116 -11.81 -18.68 -17.75
CA LYS A 116 -11.00 -19.90 -17.98
C LYS A 116 -11.63 -21.16 -17.35
N LYS A 117 -12.35 -21.02 -16.24
CA LYS A 117 -13.04 -22.13 -15.56
C LYS A 117 -14.37 -22.50 -16.21
N SER A 118 -14.98 -21.59 -16.95
CA SER A 118 -16.27 -21.82 -17.60
C SER A 118 -16.07 -22.51 -18.95
N PRO A 119 -16.68 -23.69 -19.20
CA PRO A 119 -16.64 -24.36 -20.51
C PRO A 119 -17.21 -23.48 -21.63
N THR A 120 -18.26 -22.71 -21.31
CA THR A 120 -18.91 -21.74 -22.20
C THR A 120 -19.08 -20.41 -21.47
N PRO A 121 -18.10 -19.48 -21.57
CA PRO A 121 -18.19 -18.18 -20.94
C PRO A 121 -19.31 -17.33 -21.57
N THR A 122 -20.17 -16.74 -20.74
CA THR A 122 -21.22 -15.81 -21.22
C THR A 122 -20.62 -14.58 -21.90
N GLU A 123 -21.24 -14.11 -22.97
CA GLU A 123 -20.83 -12.90 -23.71
C GLU A 123 -20.68 -11.67 -22.80
N TYR A 124 -21.61 -11.49 -21.86
CA TYR A 124 -21.51 -10.45 -20.83
C TYR A 124 -20.19 -10.48 -20.04
N LEU A 125 -19.69 -11.67 -19.69
CA LEU A 125 -18.42 -11.80 -18.97
C LEU A 125 -17.23 -11.42 -19.83
N LEU A 126 -17.28 -11.76 -21.13
CA LEU A 126 -16.25 -11.41 -22.11
C LEU A 126 -16.20 -9.90 -22.32
N GLU A 127 -17.34 -9.25 -22.54
CA GLU A 127 -17.43 -7.78 -22.70
C GLU A 127 -16.98 -7.04 -21.43
N LYS A 128 -17.41 -7.51 -20.27
CA LYS A 128 -16.96 -6.96 -18.98
C LYS A 128 -15.45 -7.11 -18.77
N PHE A 129 -14.85 -8.19 -19.25
CA PHE A 129 -13.40 -8.37 -19.20
C PHE A 129 -12.67 -7.43 -20.16
N LYS A 130 -13.16 -7.27 -21.40
CA LYS A 130 -12.59 -6.36 -22.41
C LYS A 130 -12.58 -4.91 -21.91
N THR A 131 -13.72 -4.43 -21.41
CA THR A 131 -13.88 -3.07 -20.85
C THR A 131 -12.96 -2.82 -19.65
N LEU A 132 -12.84 -3.77 -18.72
CA LEU A 132 -11.90 -3.64 -17.60
C LEU A 132 -10.44 -3.69 -18.03
N ARG A 133 -10.11 -4.44 -19.09
CA ARG A 133 -8.75 -4.50 -19.63
C ARG A 133 -8.37 -3.18 -20.30
N SER A 134 -9.27 -2.53 -21.04
CA SER A 134 -8.99 -1.25 -21.70
C SER A 134 -8.94 -0.07 -20.72
N SER A 135 -9.67 -0.16 -19.60
CA SER A 135 -9.68 0.88 -18.56
C SER A 135 -8.43 0.89 -17.67
N ILE A 136 -7.64 -0.18 -17.64
CA ILE A 136 -6.36 -0.22 -16.92
C ILE A 136 -5.27 0.23 -17.91
N LYS A 137 -4.93 1.52 -17.88
CA LYS A 137 -3.79 2.11 -18.59
C LYS A 137 -2.66 2.39 -17.61
#